data_AF-L8Y485-F1
#
_entry.id   AF-L8Y485-F1
#
_cell.length_a   1.000
_cell.length_b   1.000
_cell.length_c   1.000
_cell.angle_alpha   90.00
_cell.angle_beta   90.00
_cell.angle_gamma   90.00
#
_symmetry.space_group_name_H-M   'P 1'
#
loop_
_entity.id
_entity.type
_entity.pdbx_description
1 polymer ?
#
loop_
_entity_poly.entity_id
_entity_poly.type
_entity_poly.pdbx_seq_one_letter_code
_entity_poly.pdbx_strand_id
1 'polypeptide(L)'
;MAVMWFGVIFIRHGLYQDGVFKFTVYIPDNYPDGDCPRLVFDIPVFHPLVDPTSGELDVKRAFAKWRRNHNHIWQVLMYARRVFYKIDTASPLNPEAAVLYEKDVQLFKSKVVDSVKVCTARLFDQPKIDDPYAIRSLKNSTIKVFMLLACHG
;
A
#
# COMPACT_ATOMS: atom_id res chain seq x y z
N MET A 1 -18.14 -3.34 13.67
CA MET A 1 -17.78 -4.17 12.49
C MET A 1 -16.83 -3.32 11.68
N ALA A 2 -15.53 -3.59 11.78
CA ALA A 2 -14.52 -2.72 11.18
C ALA A 2 -14.71 -2.67 9.66
N VAL A 3 -14.82 -1.46 9.11
CA VAL A 3 -14.99 -1.25 7.68
C VAL A 3 -13.65 -1.47 6.98
N MET A 4 -13.65 -2.27 5.92
CA MET A 4 -12.45 -2.55 5.12
C MET A 4 -12.60 -1.97 3.72
N TRP A 5 -11.57 -1.28 3.23
CA TRP A 5 -11.51 -0.82 1.85
C TRP A 5 -10.38 -1.54 1.11
N PHE A 6 -10.71 -2.18 0.01
CA PHE A 6 -9.74 -2.82 -0.88
C PHE A 6 -9.27 -1.84 -1.94
N GLY A 7 -7.98 -1.84 -2.24
CA GLY A 7 -7.39 -0.93 -3.21
C GLY A 7 -6.21 -1.54 -3.95
N VAL A 8 -5.84 -0.87 -5.05
CA VAL A 8 -4.68 -1.21 -5.86
C VAL A 8 -3.88 0.04 -6.17
N ILE A 9 -2.57 0.03 -5.90
CA ILE A 9 -1.63 1.08 -6.30
C ILE A 9 -0.90 0.64 -7.56
N PHE A 10 -0.85 1.53 -8.55
CA PHE A 10 -0.05 1.39 -9.77
C PHE A 10 1.12 2.38 -9.72
N ILE A 11 2.35 1.87 -9.82
CA ILE A 11 3.55 2.70 -9.88
C ILE A 11 4.03 2.78 -11.32
N ARG A 12 4.18 4.01 -11.83
CA ARG A 12 4.47 4.25 -13.26
C ARG A 12 5.94 4.48 -13.56
N HIS A 13 6.73 4.88 -12.58
CA HIS A 13 8.14 5.23 -12.74
C HIS A 13 8.89 5.08 -11.41
N GLY A 14 10.22 5.12 -11.48
CA GLY A 14 11.09 4.98 -10.32
C GLY A 14 11.45 3.52 -10.03
N LEU A 15 11.94 3.25 -8.81
CA LEU A 15 12.50 1.94 -8.46
C LEU A 15 11.46 0.82 -8.49
N TYR A 16 10.19 1.16 -8.22
CA TYR A 16 9.06 0.23 -8.21
C TYR A 16 8.22 0.32 -9.50
N GLN A 17 8.78 0.82 -10.61
CA GLN A 17 8.06 0.96 -11.87
C GLN A 17 7.38 -0.34 -12.31
N ASP A 18 6.21 -0.20 -12.94
CA ASP A 18 5.31 -1.27 -13.36
C ASP A 18 4.76 -2.13 -12.21
N GLY A 19 5.05 -1.77 -10.96
CA GLY A 19 4.51 -2.40 -9.78
C GLY A 19 3.00 -2.18 -9.65
N VAL A 20 2.28 -3.27 -9.38
CA VAL A 20 0.86 -3.28 -9.03
C VAL A 20 0.70 -3.93 -7.67
N PHE A 21 0.26 -3.14 -6.68
CA PHE A 21 0.22 -3.56 -5.29
C PHE A 21 -1.22 -3.51 -4.76
N LYS A 22 -1.78 -4.68 -4.44
CA LYS A 22 -3.05 -4.80 -3.73
C LYS A 22 -2.86 -4.49 -2.25
N PHE A 23 -3.81 -3.79 -1.66
CA PHE A 23 -3.81 -3.50 -0.23
C PHE A 23 -5.22 -3.44 0.32
N THR A 24 -5.31 -3.59 1.63
CA THR A 24 -6.52 -3.40 2.42
C THR A 24 -6.30 -2.27 3.42
N VAL A 25 -7.26 -1.34 3.48
CA VAL A 25 -7.34 -0.32 4.54
C VAL A 25 -8.32 -0.80 5.59
N TYR A 26 -7.86 -0.90 6.84
CA TYR A 26 -8.68 -1.23 7.98
C TYR A 26 -9.08 0.05 8.71
N ILE A 27 -10.36 0.38 8.67
CA ILE A 27 -10.92 1.58 9.29
C ILE A 27 -11.43 1.21 10.69
N PRO A 28 -10.99 1.92 11.75
CA PRO A 28 -11.48 1.68 13.10
C PRO A 28 -12.99 1.87 13.23
N ASP A 29 -13.64 1.09 14.10
CA ASP A 29 -15.08 1.16 14.35
C ASP A 29 -15.55 2.55 14.85
N ASN A 30 -14.68 3.28 15.53
CA ASN A 30 -14.92 4.62 16.04
C ASN A 30 -14.40 5.73 15.13
N TYR A 31 -14.10 5.44 13.86
CA TYR A 31 -13.70 6.47 12.90
C TYR A 31 -14.76 7.57 12.77
N PRO A 32 -14.37 8.88 12.75
CA PRO A 32 -13.01 9.40 12.69
C PRO A 32 -12.38 9.75 14.06
N ASP A 33 -13.01 9.37 15.16
CA ASP A 33 -12.59 9.74 16.53
C ASP A 33 -11.53 8.77 17.12
N GLY A 34 -11.25 7.68 16.42
CA GLY A 34 -10.23 6.68 16.79
C GLY A 34 -8.84 6.89 16.21
N ASP A 35 -8.10 5.79 16.14
CA ASP A 35 -6.75 5.74 15.59
C ASP A 35 -6.71 5.96 14.08
N CYS A 36 -5.51 6.21 13.54
CA CYS A 36 -5.29 6.26 12.11
C CYS A 36 -5.68 4.91 11.47
N PRO A 37 -6.42 4.92 10.33
CA PRO A 37 -6.63 3.71 9.54
C PRO A 37 -5.31 3.02 9.21
N ARG A 38 -5.30 1.68 9.31
CA ARG A 38 -4.13 0.86 8.95
C ARG A 38 -4.18 0.53 7.46
N LEU A 39 -3.03 0.41 6.82
CA LEU A 39 -2.92 -0.05 5.44
C LEU A 39 -1.97 -1.23 5.38
N VAL A 40 -2.46 -2.35 4.83
CA VAL A 40 -1.72 -3.60 4.75
C VAL A 40 -1.70 -4.06 3.30
N PHE A 41 -0.51 -4.32 2.76
CA PHE A 41 -0.37 -4.92 1.44
C PHE A 41 -0.70 -6.42 1.52
N ASP A 42 -1.45 -6.92 0.53
CA ASP A 42 -1.86 -8.33 0.51
C ASP A 42 -0.67 -9.29 0.44
N ILE A 43 0.38 -8.83 -0.24
CA ILE A 43 1.70 -9.44 -0.34
C ILE A 43 2.71 -8.43 0.23
N PRO A 44 3.55 -8.82 1.21
CA PRO A 44 4.55 -7.93 1.75
C PRO A 44 5.48 -7.40 0.65
N VAL A 45 5.50 -6.07 0.50
CA VAL A 45 6.33 -5.39 -0.49
C VAL A 45 7.71 -5.16 0.10
N PHE A 46 8.76 -5.45 -0.66
CA PHE A 46 10.14 -5.18 -0.22
C PHE A 46 10.39 -3.67 -0.23
N HIS A 47 10.17 -3.02 0.92
CA HIS A 47 10.25 -1.56 1.08
C HIS A 47 10.62 -1.20 2.53
N PRO A 48 11.47 -0.18 2.78
CA PRO A 48 11.90 0.16 4.15
C PRO A 48 10.78 0.44 5.16
N LEU A 49 9.67 1.02 4.68
CA LEU A 49 8.51 1.38 5.50
C LEU A 49 7.38 0.33 5.54
N VAL A 50 7.61 -0.86 4.97
CA VAL A 50 6.63 -1.95 4.99
C VAL A 50 7.17 -3.06 5.88
N ASP A 51 6.38 -3.47 6.87
CA ASP A 51 6.75 -4.61 7.70
C ASP A 51 6.83 -5.89 6.85
N PRO A 52 7.98 -6.59 6.84
CA PRO A 52 8.22 -7.70 5.91
C PRO A 52 7.37 -8.94 6.23
N THR A 53 6.76 -9.03 7.41
CA THR A 53 5.99 -10.20 7.85
C THR A 53 4.49 -9.99 7.64
N SER A 54 3.97 -8.87 8.12
CA SER A 54 2.55 -8.52 8.08
C SER A 54 2.13 -7.80 6.81
N GLY A 55 3.06 -7.14 6.11
CA GLY A 55 2.76 -6.27 4.98
C GLY A 55 2.20 -4.90 5.39
N GLU A 56 2.17 -4.57 6.68
CA GLU A 56 1.67 -3.29 7.15
C GLU A 56 2.60 -2.14 6.79
N LEU A 57 2.03 -1.07 6.23
CA LEU A 57 2.73 0.18 5.95
C LEU A 57 2.82 1.02 7.23
N ASP A 58 3.97 1.65 7.48
CA ASP A 58 4.20 2.61 8.56
C ASP A 58 3.43 3.94 8.37
N VAL A 59 2.10 3.89 8.43
CA VAL A 59 1.24 5.07 8.32
C VAL A 59 1.39 6.00 9.53
N LYS A 60 1.76 5.47 10.70
CA LYS A 60 1.91 6.23 11.94
C LYS A 60 3.08 7.23 11.86
N ARG A 61 4.08 6.96 11.02
CA ARG A 61 5.12 7.95 10.69
C ARG A 61 4.56 9.28 10.17
N ALA A 62 3.59 9.21 9.26
CA ALA A 62 2.95 10.41 8.70
C ALA A 62 1.79 10.92 9.55
N PHE A 63 1.13 10.04 10.30
CA PHE A 63 -0.08 10.32 11.05
C PHE A 63 0.04 9.90 12.53
N ALA A 64 1.08 10.37 13.22
CA ALA A 64 1.37 9.99 14.60
C ALA A 64 0.21 10.29 15.57
N LYS A 65 -0.58 11.33 15.28
CA LYS A 65 -1.84 11.64 15.97
C LYS A 65 -2.93 11.90 14.93
N TRP A 66 -3.93 11.03 14.90
CA TRP A 66 -5.11 11.21 14.05
C TRP A 66 -6.01 12.31 14.61
N ARG A 67 -6.44 13.23 13.75
CA ARG A 67 -7.33 14.35 14.10
C ARG A 67 -8.51 14.40 13.14
N ARG A 68 -9.71 14.12 13.64
CA ARG A 68 -10.97 14.04 12.86
C ARG A 68 -11.23 15.20 11.88
N ASN A 69 -10.82 16.42 12.23
CA ASN A 69 -11.06 17.63 11.45
C ASN A 69 -9.90 17.99 10.49
N HIS A 70 -8.80 17.24 10.50
CA HIS A 70 -7.61 17.51 9.68
C HIS A 70 -7.20 16.31 8.84
N ASN A 71 -7.46 15.10 9.33
CA ASN A 71 -7.04 13.87 8.72
C ASN A 71 -8.20 13.13 8.07
N HIS A 72 -7.91 12.58 6.89
CA HIS A 72 -8.88 11.86 6.08
C HIS A 72 -8.22 10.64 5.43
N ILE A 73 -8.99 9.57 5.20
CA ILE A 73 -8.47 8.34 4.59
C ILE A 73 -7.76 8.61 3.25
N TRP A 74 -8.20 9.58 2.45
CA TRP A 74 -7.52 9.93 1.19
C TRP A 74 -6.07 10.39 1.39
N GLN A 75 -5.73 11.01 2.52
CA GLN A 75 -4.35 11.40 2.83
C GLN A 75 -3.49 10.16 3.10
N VAL A 76 -4.05 9.12 3.73
CA VAL A 76 -3.39 7.82 3.91
C VAL A 76 -3.12 7.18 2.55
N LEU A 77 -4.08 7.24 1.62
CA LEU A 77 -3.89 6.74 0.25
C LEU A 77 -2.80 7.51 -0.52
N MET A 78 -2.78 8.85 -0.39
CA MET A 78 -1.74 9.69 -0.97
C MET A 78 -0.36 9.38 -0.38
N TYR A 79 -0.29 9.18 0.93
CA TYR A 79 0.93 8.77 1.62
C TYR A 79 1.42 7.40 1.14
N ALA A 80 0.54 6.41 1.08
CA ALA A 80 0.85 5.06 0.61
C ALA A 80 1.37 5.03 -0.82
N ARG A 81 0.88 5.93 -1.70
CA ARG A 81 1.49 6.11 -3.02
C ARG A 81 2.86 6.78 -2.93
N ARG A 82 2.99 7.82 -2.11
CA ARG A 82 4.19 8.67 -2.02
C ARG A 82 5.43 7.89 -1.58
N VAL A 83 5.29 6.90 -0.68
CA VAL A 83 6.47 6.15 -0.17
C VAL A 83 7.28 5.48 -1.28
N PHE A 84 6.63 5.07 -2.36
CA PHE A 84 7.29 4.46 -3.53
C PHE A 84 8.13 5.45 -4.35
N TYR A 85 7.81 6.74 -4.30
CA TYR A 85 8.52 7.80 -5.03
C TYR A 85 9.54 8.52 -4.16
N LYS A 86 9.37 8.50 -2.84
CA LYS A 86 10.28 9.10 -1.86
C LYS A 86 10.56 8.08 -0.76
N ILE A 87 11.62 7.30 -0.95
CA ILE A 87 12.08 6.33 0.04
C ILE A 87 12.67 7.08 1.24
N ASP A 88 12.23 6.68 2.42
CA ASP A 88 12.71 7.14 3.72
C ASP A 88 13.22 5.92 4.49
N THR A 89 14.46 6.00 4.96
CA THR A 89 15.17 4.92 5.66
C THR A 89 15.33 5.19 7.15
N ALA A 90 14.87 6.33 7.68
CA ALA A 90 14.92 6.60 9.11
C ALA A 90 14.01 5.61 9.86
N SER A 91 14.46 4.99 10.95
CA SER A 91 13.65 4.07 11.79
C SER A 91 12.79 3.08 10.98
N PRO A 92 13.37 2.25 10.09
CA PRO A 92 12.61 1.48 9.11
C PRO A 92 11.90 0.28 9.75
N LEU A 93 10.74 -0.12 9.21
CA LEU A 93 10.09 -1.39 9.55
C LEU A 93 10.80 -2.60 8.91
N ASN A 94 11.47 -2.38 7.78
CA ASN A 94 12.32 -3.35 7.12
C ASN A 94 13.78 -2.85 7.09
N PRO A 95 14.59 -3.20 8.10
CA PRO A 95 16.00 -2.80 8.17
C PRO A 95 16.84 -3.34 7.01
N GLU A 96 16.55 -4.53 6.48
CA GLU A 96 17.26 -5.08 5.31
C GLU A 96 17.07 -4.15 4.11
N ALA A 97 15.83 -3.79 3.79
CA ALA A 97 15.52 -2.90 2.68
C ALA A 97 16.20 -1.52 2.85
N ALA A 98 16.20 -0.97 4.07
CA ALA A 98 16.87 0.30 4.34
C ALA A 98 18.39 0.23 4.14
N VAL A 99 19.04 -0.79 4.72
CA VAL A 99 20.49 -0.99 4.60
C VAL A 99 20.89 -1.20 3.15
N LEU A 100 20.14 -2.01 2.39
CA LEU A 100 20.43 -2.22 0.97
C LEU A 100 20.21 -0.93 0.17
N TYR A 101 19.15 -0.16 0.44
CA TYR A 101 18.95 1.11 -0.25
C TYR A 101 20.12 2.09 -0.07
N GLU A 102 20.69 2.15 1.14
CA GLU A 102 21.80 3.05 1.47
C GLU A 102 23.18 2.55 1.02
N LYS A 103 23.42 1.23 1.10
CA LYS A 103 24.77 0.65 0.95
C LYS A 103 24.95 -0.22 -0.30
N ASP A 104 23.88 -0.78 -0.83
CA ASP A 104 23.90 -1.64 -2.02
C ASP A 104 22.62 -1.49 -2.86
N VAL A 105 22.54 -0.35 -3.56
CA VAL A 105 21.36 0.00 -4.35
C VAL A 105 21.09 -1.00 -5.49
N GLN A 106 22.08 -1.77 -5.93
CA GLN A 106 21.89 -2.76 -6.99
C GLN A 106 21.18 -4.00 -6.45
N LEU A 107 21.60 -4.51 -5.30
CA LEU A 107 20.89 -5.60 -4.64
C LEU A 107 19.48 -5.17 -4.19
N PHE A 108 19.34 -3.93 -3.71
CA PHE A 108 18.02 -3.34 -3.42
C PHE A 108 17.10 -3.39 -4.65
N LYS A 109 17.58 -2.93 -5.81
CA LYS A 109 16.82 -2.97 -7.07
C LYS A 109 16.43 -4.40 -7.46
N SER A 110 17.34 -5.37 -7.33
CA SER A 110 17.03 -6.77 -7.62
C SER A 110 15.89 -7.28 -6.74
N LYS A 111 15.96 -7.03 -5.43
CA LYS A 111 14.90 -7.42 -4.47
C LYS A 111 13.57 -6.73 -4.76
N VAL A 112 13.59 -5.47 -5.16
CA VAL A 112 12.38 -4.74 -5.58
C VAL A 112 11.76 -5.37 -6.83
N VAL A 113 12.56 -5.72 -7.83
CA VAL A 113 12.08 -6.39 -9.05
C VAL A 113 11.41 -7.72 -8.72
N ASP A 114 12.01 -8.53 -7.84
CA ASP A 114 11.42 -9.79 -7.41
C ASP A 114 10.11 -9.58 -6.64
N SER A 115 10.07 -8.57 -5.76
CA SER A 115 8.85 -8.19 -5.04
C SER A 115 7.74 -7.75 -5.99
N VAL A 116 8.04 -6.93 -7.01
CA VAL A 116 7.09 -6.51 -8.05
C VAL A 116 6.54 -7.70 -8.82
N LYS A 117 7.40 -8.64 -9.23
CA LYS A 117 6.99 -9.86 -9.94
C LYS A 117 6.01 -10.69 -9.12
N VAL A 118 6.31 -10.91 -7.83
CA VAL A 118 5.45 -11.69 -6.93
C VAL A 118 4.10 -11.01 -6.73
N CYS A 119 4.08 -9.70 -6.48
CA CYS A 119 2.84 -8.94 -6.31
C CYS A 119 1.98 -8.99 -7.58
N THR A 120 2.61 -8.85 -8.74
CA THR A 120 1.94 -8.85 -10.06
C THR A 120 1.36 -10.24 -10.39
N ALA A 121 2.10 -11.31 -10.11
CA ALA A 121 1.64 -12.67 -10.37
C ALA A 121 0.36 -13.01 -9.60
N ARG A 122 0.22 -12.47 -8.38
CA ARG A 122 -0.94 -12.69 -7.49
C ARG A 122 -2.08 -11.69 -7.69
N LEU A 123 -2.03 -10.88 -8.74
CA LEU A 123 -3.14 -9.97 -9.07
C LEU A 123 -4.43 -10.72 -9.42
N PHE A 124 -4.32 -11.94 -9.92
CA PHE A 124 -5.47 -12.74 -10.33
C PHE A 124 -5.94 -13.75 -9.27
N ASP A 125 -5.25 -13.81 -8.13
CA ASP A 125 -5.66 -14.64 -7.01
C ASP A 125 -7.05 -14.21 -6.53
N GLN A 126 -7.87 -15.21 -6.19
CA GLN A 126 -9.21 -14.96 -5.65
C GLN A 126 -9.11 -14.18 -4.32
N PRO A 127 -10.03 -13.25 -4.06
CA PRO A 127 -10.06 -12.53 -2.80
C PRO A 127 -10.17 -13.51 -1.62
N LYS A 128 -9.41 -13.26 -0.55
CA LYS A 128 -9.36 -14.12 0.65
C LYS A 128 -10.67 -14.13 1.46
N ILE A 129 -11.58 -13.22 1.16
CA ILE A 129 -12.86 -13.04 1.85
C ILE A 129 -13.96 -13.41 0.87
N ASP A 130 -14.88 -14.25 1.31
CA ASP A 130 -16.11 -14.58 0.58
C ASP A 130 -17.10 -13.41 0.69
N ASP A 131 -16.68 -12.26 0.14
CA ASP A 131 -17.50 -11.07 0.03
C ASP A 131 -18.26 -11.16 -1.30
N PRO A 132 -19.61 -11.16 -1.30
CA PRO A 132 -20.40 -11.17 -2.53
C PRO A 132 -20.17 -9.92 -3.40
N TYR A 133 -19.58 -8.86 -2.84
CA TYR A 133 -19.16 -7.65 -3.54
C TYR A 133 -17.66 -7.61 -3.86
N ALA A 134 -16.91 -8.68 -3.54
CA ALA A 134 -15.51 -8.78 -3.91
C ALA A 134 -15.37 -8.72 -5.42
N ILE A 135 -14.37 -7.96 -5.89
CA ILE A 135 -14.10 -7.79 -7.32
C ILE A 135 -13.66 -9.16 -7.90
N ARG A 136 -14.62 -9.90 -8.45
CA ARG A 136 -14.36 -11.03 -9.35
C ARG A 136 -14.02 -10.44 -10.72
N SER A 137 -12.91 -10.88 -11.31
CA SER A 137 -12.30 -10.29 -12.51
C SER A 137 -13.32 -9.77 -13.54
N LEU A 138 -13.09 -8.51 -13.95
CA LEU A 138 -13.89 -7.67 -14.81
C LEU A 138 -13.96 -8.25 -16.24
N LYS A 139 -15.00 -9.02 -16.52
CA LYS A 139 -15.60 -9.09 -17.85
C LYS A 139 -16.88 -8.26 -17.81
N ASN A 140 -16.82 -7.04 -18.35
CA ASN A 140 -17.92 -6.10 -18.52
C ASN A 140 -18.44 -5.38 -17.26
N SER A 141 -18.26 -4.05 -17.34
CA SER A 141 -19.20 -3.01 -16.89
C SER A 141 -19.35 -2.74 -15.39
N THR A 142 -18.88 -1.54 -15.02
CA THR A 142 -19.49 -0.64 -14.02
C THR A 142 -19.42 -1.08 -12.55
N ILE A 143 -18.25 -1.01 -11.93
CA ILE A 143 -18.11 -0.94 -10.47
C ILE A 143 -17.05 0.11 -10.10
N LYS A 144 -17.35 0.95 -9.11
CA LYS A 144 -16.50 2.02 -8.58
C LYS A 144 -15.24 1.44 -7.92
N VAL A 145 -14.24 1.12 -8.73
CA VAL A 145 -12.85 1.06 -8.30
C VAL A 145 -12.47 2.49 -7.91
N PHE A 146 -12.06 2.75 -6.67
CA PHE A 146 -11.31 3.97 -6.37
C PHE A 146 -9.93 3.83 -7.03
N MET A 147 -9.94 4.02 -8.35
CA MET A 147 -8.77 4.17 -9.17
C MET A 147 -8.22 5.55 -8.79
N LEU A 148 -7.04 5.60 -8.18
CA LEU A 148 -6.32 6.86 -8.05
C LEU A 148 -5.78 7.26 -9.44
N LEU A 149 -6.69 7.52 -10.39
CA LEU A 149 -6.39 8.27 -11.60
C LEU A 149 -6.18 9.72 -11.16
N ALA A 150 -4.91 10.12 -11.11
CA ALA A 150 -4.59 11.53 -11.12
C ALA A 150 -4.97 12.07 -12.52
N CYS A 151 -6.11 12.75 -12.62
CA CYS A 151 -6.21 13.82 -13.60
C CYS A 151 -5.15 14.85 -13.19
N HIS A 152 -4.16 15.07 -14.06
CA HIS A 152 -3.38 16.29 -14.00
C HIS A 152 -4.34 17.46 -14.24
N GLY A 153 -4.32 18.42 -13.32
CA GLY A 153 -4.72 19.79 -13.54
C GLY A 153 -3.52 20.66 -13.20
#